data_AF-A0A352PBA3-F1
#
_entry.id   AF-A0A352PBA3-F1
#
_cell.length_a   1.000
_cell.length_b   1.000
_cell.length_c   1.000
_cell.angle_alpha   90.00
_cell.angle_beta   90.00
_cell.angle_gamma   90.00
#
_symmetry.space_group_name_H-M   'P 1'
#
loop_
_entity.id
_entity.type
_entity.pdbx_description
1 polymer ?
#
loop_
_entity_poly.entity_id
_entity_poly.type
_entity_poly.pdbx_seq_one_letter_code
_entity_poly.pdbx_strand_id
1 'polypeptide(L)'
;MAEFARLSPSLSAPIQTIMKSIDTPQFEQVFTREYHSAPEEQIDTAISEHTDKLLVIPGDFGWTDVGSWNVVHDEIKQDQDGNALVTRDQGAEWIGIDTQNSLISTGNKLIVTLGVANLMIVDTDDALLIVHKDRAQEVKKVVEKLKADHRDDLL
;
A
#
# COMPACT_ATOMS: atom_id res chain seq x y z
N MET A 1 11.36 -18.19 -17.29
CA MET A 1 12.62 -17.70 -17.89
C MET A 1 12.56 -17.52 -19.40
N ALA A 2 11.99 -18.45 -20.19
CA ALA A 2 11.93 -18.27 -21.65
C ALA A 2 11.15 -17.02 -22.10
N GLU A 3 10.00 -16.73 -21.48
CA GLU A 3 9.23 -15.51 -21.81
C GLU A 3 9.98 -14.23 -21.40
N PHE A 4 10.59 -14.20 -20.22
CA PHE A 4 11.48 -13.09 -19.82
C PHE A 4 12.62 -12.86 -20.81
N ALA A 5 13.32 -13.92 -21.22
CA ALA A 5 14.41 -13.81 -22.20
C ALA A 5 13.95 -13.29 -23.58
N ARG A 6 12.68 -13.49 -23.93
CA ARG A 6 12.10 -13.03 -25.20
C ARG A 6 11.55 -11.60 -25.11
N LEU A 7 10.85 -11.28 -24.02
CA LEU A 7 10.04 -10.07 -23.88
C LEU A 7 10.72 -8.96 -23.07
N SER A 8 11.55 -9.32 -22.09
CA SER A 8 12.39 -8.37 -21.34
C SER A 8 13.79 -8.95 -21.12
N PRO A 9 14.64 -8.98 -22.16
CA PRO A 9 16.00 -9.52 -22.05
C PRO A 9 16.86 -8.77 -21.03
N SER A 10 16.63 -7.46 -20.91
CA SER A 10 17.25 -6.54 -19.95
C SER A 10 17.01 -7.00 -18.51
N LEU A 11 15.79 -7.45 -18.19
CA LEU A 11 15.44 -7.99 -16.88
C LEU A 11 15.84 -9.46 -16.72
N SER A 12 15.80 -10.24 -17.81
CA SER A 12 16.14 -11.67 -17.77
C SER A 12 17.58 -11.94 -17.36
N ALA A 13 18.55 -11.15 -17.83
CA ALA A 13 19.97 -11.41 -17.57
C ALA A 13 20.34 -11.27 -16.07
N PRO A 14 19.98 -10.18 -15.37
CA PRO A 14 20.17 -10.06 -13.92
C PRO A 14 19.48 -11.18 -13.16
N ILE A 15 18.21 -11.50 -13.47
CA ILE A 15 17.46 -12.58 -12.79
C ILE A 15 18.17 -13.92 -12.93
N GLN A 16 18.67 -14.26 -14.13
CA GLN A 16 19.41 -15.52 -14.33
C GLN A 16 20.71 -15.57 -13.51
N THR A 17 21.42 -14.46 -13.41
CA THR A 17 22.65 -14.36 -12.61
C THR A 17 22.34 -14.54 -11.12
N ILE A 18 21.30 -13.88 -10.62
CA ILE A 18 20.81 -14.02 -9.25
C ILE A 18 20.44 -15.48 -8.97
N MET A 19 19.60 -16.08 -9.83
CA MET A 19 19.14 -17.48 -9.67
C MET A 19 20.28 -18.48 -9.58
N LYS A 20 21.37 -18.27 -10.33
CA LYS A 20 22.57 -19.15 -10.28
C LYS A 20 23.37 -19.02 -8.99
N SER A 21 23.18 -17.94 -8.25
CA SER A 21 23.90 -17.66 -7.00
C SER A 21 23.11 -18.06 -5.75
N ILE A 22 21.84 -18.46 -5.88
CA ILE A 22 21.02 -18.95 -4.78
C ILE A 22 21.73 -20.14 -4.10
N ASP A 23 21.65 -20.19 -2.77
CA ASP A 23 22.31 -21.19 -1.91
C ASP A 23 23.86 -21.21 -1.99
N THR A 24 24.48 -20.17 -2.55
CA THR A 24 25.94 -19.99 -2.53
C THR A 24 26.35 -18.94 -1.50
N PRO A 25 27.59 -19.00 -0.96
CA PRO A 25 28.11 -17.94 -0.08
C PRO A 25 28.19 -16.56 -0.74
N GLN A 26 28.11 -16.48 -2.07
CA GLN A 26 28.17 -15.24 -2.84
C GLN A 26 26.79 -14.63 -3.13
N PHE A 27 25.70 -15.29 -2.72
CA PHE A 27 24.33 -14.86 -3.04
C PHE A 27 24.08 -13.39 -2.73
N GLU A 28 24.33 -12.94 -1.50
CA GLU A 28 24.07 -11.56 -1.07
C GLU A 28 24.79 -10.52 -1.93
N GLN A 29 26.05 -10.79 -2.28
CA GLN A 29 26.85 -9.89 -3.11
C GLN A 29 26.33 -9.85 -4.56
N VAL A 30 25.97 -11.01 -5.11
CA VAL A 30 25.43 -11.12 -6.47
C VAL A 30 24.05 -10.49 -6.53
N PHE A 31 23.17 -10.81 -5.59
CA PHE A 31 21.83 -10.23 -5.47
C PHE A 31 21.90 -8.71 -5.44
N THR A 32 22.67 -8.14 -4.51
CA THR A 32 22.82 -6.68 -4.38
C THR A 32 23.29 -6.04 -5.68
N ARG A 33 24.34 -6.58 -6.30
CA ARG A 33 24.89 -6.03 -7.54
C ARG A 33 23.89 -6.09 -8.69
N GLU A 34 23.30 -7.25 -8.93
CA GLU A 34 22.41 -7.48 -10.07
C GLU A 34 21.05 -6.80 -9.89
N TYR A 35 20.55 -6.71 -8.66
CA TYR A 35 19.30 -6.02 -8.36
C TYR A 35 19.44 -4.51 -8.59
N HIS A 36 20.56 -3.91 -8.19
CA HIS A 36 20.82 -2.49 -8.45
C HIS A 36 21.09 -2.15 -9.91
N SER A 37 21.56 -3.10 -10.72
CA SER A 37 21.78 -2.90 -12.16
C SER A 37 20.57 -3.24 -13.01
N ALA A 38 19.58 -3.95 -12.46
CA ALA A 38 18.37 -4.33 -13.18
C ALA A 38 17.50 -3.10 -13.49
N PRO A 39 16.83 -3.06 -14.65
CA PRO A 39 15.89 -1.99 -14.97
C PRO A 39 14.64 -2.09 -14.10
N GLU A 40 14.07 -0.94 -13.76
CA GLU A 40 12.78 -0.84 -13.08
C GLU A 40 11.65 -0.96 -14.12
N GLU A 41 11.15 -2.18 -14.33
CA GLU A 41 10.08 -2.50 -15.28
C GLU A 41 8.91 -3.18 -14.56
N GLN A 42 7.67 -2.75 -14.86
CA GLN A 42 6.47 -3.44 -14.36
C GLN A 42 6.22 -4.73 -15.14
N ILE A 43 5.92 -5.83 -14.42
CA ILE A 43 5.75 -7.15 -15.03
C ILE A 43 4.58 -7.20 -16.01
N ASP A 44 3.50 -6.46 -15.74
CA ASP A 44 2.30 -6.41 -16.56
C ASP A 44 2.60 -5.91 -17.96
N THR A 45 3.23 -4.73 -18.06
CA THR A 45 3.65 -4.15 -19.34
C THR A 45 4.84 -4.90 -19.94
N ALA A 46 5.81 -5.36 -19.15
CA ALA A 46 7.01 -6.01 -19.69
C ALA A 46 6.75 -7.42 -20.23
N ILE A 47 5.83 -8.17 -19.61
CA ILE A 47 5.60 -9.59 -19.92
C ILE A 47 4.12 -9.89 -20.17
N SER A 48 3.23 -9.61 -19.21
CA SER A 48 1.85 -10.13 -19.21
C SER A 48 1.03 -9.66 -20.42
N GLU A 49 1.20 -8.40 -20.85
CA GLU A 49 0.51 -7.83 -22.01
C GLU A 49 1.02 -8.39 -23.36
N HIS A 50 2.25 -8.93 -23.39
CA HIS A 50 2.94 -9.31 -24.63
C HIS A 50 3.14 -10.82 -24.81
N THR A 51 2.76 -11.63 -23.82
CA THR A 51 2.88 -13.09 -23.87
C THR A 51 1.59 -13.74 -24.36
N ASP A 52 1.73 -14.72 -25.25
CA ASP A 52 0.66 -15.61 -25.68
C ASP A 52 0.49 -16.82 -24.74
N LYS A 53 1.31 -16.90 -23.67
CA LYS A 53 1.32 -17.99 -22.68
C LYS A 53 0.80 -17.55 -21.32
N LEU A 54 -0.31 -16.81 -21.31
CA LEU A 54 -1.00 -16.40 -20.10
C LEU A 54 -2.26 -17.24 -19.89
N LEU A 55 -2.49 -17.69 -18.65
CA LEU A 55 -3.74 -18.33 -18.24
C LEU A 55 -4.35 -17.49 -17.10
N VAL A 56 -5.64 -17.22 -17.19
CA VAL A 56 -6.40 -16.52 -16.15
C VAL A 56 -7.37 -17.52 -15.51
N ILE A 57 -7.30 -17.65 -14.19
CA ILE A 57 -8.23 -18.47 -13.41
C ILE A 57 -9.18 -17.50 -12.69
N PRO A 58 -10.49 -17.51 -13.00
CA PRO A 58 -11.45 -16.70 -12.28
C PRO A 58 -11.48 -17.07 -10.79
N GLY A 59 -11.39 -16.05 -9.94
CA GLY A 59 -11.51 -16.17 -8.48
C GLY A 59 -12.74 -15.43 -7.98
N ASP A 60 -13.60 -16.10 -7.22
CA ASP A 60 -14.75 -15.50 -6.54
C ASP A 60 -14.57 -15.67 -5.02
N PHE A 61 -13.82 -14.74 -4.43
CA PHE A 61 -13.50 -14.75 -3.00
C PHE A 61 -13.47 -13.35 -2.38
N GLY A 62 -14.15 -12.38 -3.00
CA GLY A 62 -14.30 -11.02 -2.45
C GLY A 62 -12.98 -10.28 -2.25
N TRP A 63 -12.07 -10.37 -3.22
CA TRP A 63 -10.79 -9.67 -3.15
C TRP A 63 -10.90 -8.22 -3.63
N THR A 64 -10.21 -7.33 -2.91
CA THR A 64 -10.06 -5.93 -3.26
C THR A 64 -8.61 -5.51 -3.04
N ASP A 65 -8.08 -4.66 -3.92
CA ASP A 65 -6.74 -4.10 -3.75
C ASP A 65 -6.80 -2.94 -2.75
N VAL A 66 -6.22 -3.14 -1.56
CA VAL A 66 -6.17 -2.13 -0.51
C VAL A 66 -5.08 -1.11 -0.86
N GLY A 67 -5.35 -0.30 -1.89
CA GLY A 67 -4.46 0.76 -2.36
C GLY A 67 -4.80 2.15 -1.80
N SER A 68 -5.89 2.28 -1.03
CA SER A 68 -6.27 3.57 -0.44
C SER A 68 -7.19 3.47 0.76
N TRP A 69 -7.22 4.53 1.57
CA TRP A 69 -8.14 4.65 2.71
C TRP A 69 -9.61 4.64 2.30
N ASN A 70 -9.94 4.98 1.05
CA ASN A 70 -11.31 4.89 0.54
C ASN A 70 -11.77 3.43 0.46
N VAL A 71 -10.92 2.54 -0.05
CA VAL A 71 -11.20 1.09 -0.10
C VAL A 71 -11.42 0.56 1.31
N VAL A 72 -10.60 0.98 2.26
CA VAL A 72 -10.76 0.59 3.67
C VAL A 72 -12.13 1.03 4.21
N HIS A 73 -12.55 2.27 3.99
CA HIS A 73 -13.86 2.77 4.43
C HIS A 73 -15.04 2.04 3.78
N ASP A 74 -14.92 1.65 2.51
CA ASP A 74 -16.00 0.98 1.78
C ASP A 74 -16.15 -0.50 2.20
N GLU A 75 -15.07 -1.15 2.63
CA GLU A 75 -15.06 -2.56 3.07
C GLU A 75 -15.44 -2.75 4.55
N ILE A 76 -15.30 -1.70 5.35
CA ILE A 76 -15.64 -1.75 6.78
C ILE A 76 -17.12 -1.43 6.96
N LYS A 77 -17.75 -2.14 7.90
CA LYS A 77 -19.12 -1.87 8.30
C LYS A 77 -19.28 -0.41 8.76
N GLN A 78 -20.17 0.31 8.07
CA GLN A 78 -20.53 1.67 8.39
C GLN A 78 -21.71 1.74 9.37
N ASP A 79 -21.78 2.82 10.14
CA ASP A 79 -22.96 3.20 10.91
C ASP A 79 -24.04 3.87 10.03
N GLN A 80 -25.10 4.42 10.66
CA GLN A 80 -26.21 5.03 9.94
C GLN A 80 -25.83 6.35 9.24
N ASP A 81 -24.78 7.02 9.69
CA ASP A 81 -24.28 8.28 9.15
C ASP A 81 -23.14 8.05 8.13
N GLY A 82 -22.87 6.78 7.79
CA GLY A 82 -21.83 6.38 6.85
C GLY A 82 -20.42 6.40 7.45
N ASN A 83 -20.27 6.46 8.77
CA ASN A 83 -18.96 6.43 9.41
C ASN A 83 -18.48 5.00 9.60
N ALA A 84 -17.19 4.77 9.35
CA ALA A 84 -16.52 3.49 9.60
C ALA A 84 -15.52 3.67 10.74
N LEU A 85 -15.51 2.73 11.68
CA LEU A 85 -14.59 2.70 12.82
C LEU A 85 -13.68 1.47 12.72
N VAL A 86 -12.37 1.70 12.76
CA VAL A 86 -11.33 0.66 12.92
C VAL A 86 -10.68 0.84 14.28
N THR A 87 -10.79 -0.16 15.14
CA THR A 87 -10.12 -0.18 16.44
C THR A 87 -8.89 -1.08 16.37
N ARG A 88 -7.69 -0.52 16.56
CA ARG A 88 -6.46 -1.31 16.60
C ARG A 88 -6.20 -1.92 17.98
N ASP A 89 -6.54 -1.20 19.05
CA ASP A 89 -6.29 -1.60 20.44
C ASP A 89 -7.56 -1.58 21.31
N GLN A 90 -7.56 -2.38 22.38
CA GLN A 90 -8.74 -2.58 23.26
C GLN A 90 -9.12 -1.37 24.14
N GLY A 91 -8.44 -0.22 24.01
CA GLY A 91 -8.77 1.02 24.74
C GLY A 91 -9.03 2.22 23.83
N ALA A 92 -9.03 1.99 22.51
CA ALA A 92 -9.11 3.04 21.51
C ALA A 92 -10.57 3.43 21.28
N GLU A 93 -10.96 4.65 21.68
CA GLU A 93 -12.35 5.11 21.63
C GLU A 93 -12.54 6.23 20.60
N TRP A 94 -13.74 6.28 20.02
CA TRP A 94 -14.20 7.38 19.18
C TRP A 94 -15.56 7.89 19.67
N ILE A 95 -15.70 9.21 19.79
CA ILE A 95 -16.96 9.89 20.07
C ILE A 95 -17.23 10.87 18.94
N GLY A 96 -18.26 10.58 18.14
CA GLY A 96 -18.74 11.46 17.08
C GLY A 96 -20.05 12.15 17.46
N ILE A 97 -20.12 13.46 17.23
CA ILE A 97 -21.36 14.26 17.26
C ILE A 97 -21.49 14.93 15.90
N ASP A 98 -22.61 14.75 15.20
CA ASP A 98 -22.82 15.28 13.85
C ASP A 98 -21.63 14.98 12.90
N THR A 99 -21.14 13.74 12.94
CA THR A 99 -20.03 13.26 12.08
C THR A 99 -20.58 12.38 10.96
N GLN A 100 -20.17 12.60 9.72
CA GLN A 100 -20.74 11.90 8.56
C GLN A 100 -19.69 11.40 7.58
N ASN A 101 -19.96 10.25 6.95
CA ASN A 101 -19.17 9.66 5.86
C ASN A 101 -17.65 9.67 6.10
N SER A 102 -17.23 9.36 7.33
CA SER A 102 -15.82 9.45 7.75
C SER A 102 -15.25 8.10 8.17
N LEU A 103 -13.96 7.87 7.95
CA LEU A 103 -13.22 6.74 8.51
C LEU A 103 -12.45 7.21 9.73
N ILE A 104 -12.62 6.50 10.84
CA ILE A 104 -11.87 6.72 12.06
C ILE A 104 -11.11 5.45 12.36
N SER A 105 -9.78 5.49 12.25
CA SER A 105 -8.90 4.43 12.70
C SER A 105 -8.26 4.87 14.01
N THR A 106 -8.72 4.29 15.11
CA THR A 106 -8.25 4.60 16.47
C THR A 106 -7.00 3.79 16.82
N GLY A 107 -6.05 4.47 17.46
CA GLY A 107 -4.84 3.90 18.04
C GLY A 107 -4.84 4.06 19.56
N ASN A 108 -3.93 4.86 20.10
CA ASN A 108 -3.80 5.02 21.56
C ASN A 108 -4.64 6.16 22.14
N LYS A 109 -5.24 7.01 21.29
CA LYS A 109 -5.95 8.22 21.72
C LYS A 109 -7.46 8.07 21.57
N LEU A 110 -8.19 8.77 22.46
CA LEU A 110 -9.60 9.10 22.22
C LEU A 110 -9.68 10.09 21.06
N ILE A 111 -10.45 9.73 20.03
CA ILE A 111 -10.76 10.62 18.90
C ILE A 111 -12.15 11.21 19.13
N VAL A 112 -12.27 12.54 19.08
CA VAL A 112 -13.56 13.23 19.18
C VAL A 112 -13.80 14.07 17.93
N THR A 113 -14.95 13.89 17.29
CA THR A 113 -15.35 14.63 16.09
C THR A 113 -16.67 15.35 16.31
N LEU A 114 -16.77 16.60 15.87
CA LEU A 114 -17.99 17.40 16.00
C LEU A 114 -18.25 18.21 14.73
N GLY A 115 -19.38 17.98 14.08
CA GLY A 115 -19.83 18.77 12.92
C GLY A 115 -18.91 18.66 11.70
N VAL A 116 -18.28 17.49 11.50
CA VAL A 116 -17.34 17.24 10.41
C VAL A 116 -17.84 16.12 9.51
N ALA A 117 -17.43 16.14 8.24
CA ALA A 117 -17.80 15.10 7.30
C ALA A 117 -16.67 14.81 6.32
N ASN A 118 -16.72 13.63 5.70
CA ASN A 118 -15.79 13.20 4.64
C ASN A 118 -14.32 13.24 5.08
N LEU A 119 -14.03 12.82 6.31
CA LEU A 119 -12.66 12.76 6.83
C LEU A 119 -12.15 11.33 6.94
N MET A 120 -10.85 11.18 6.76
CA MET A 120 -10.07 9.99 7.12
C MET A 120 -9.15 10.40 8.26
N ILE A 121 -9.41 9.87 9.46
CA ILE A 121 -8.64 10.12 10.66
C ILE A 121 -7.94 8.83 11.04
N VAL A 122 -6.61 8.81 11.03
CA VAL A 122 -5.82 7.62 11.33
C VAL A 122 -4.81 7.97 12.41
N ASP A 123 -5.00 7.41 13.60
CA ASP A 123 -4.10 7.52 14.74
C ASP A 123 -3.18 6.29 14.78
N THR A 124 -1.88 6.54 14.71
CA THR A 124 -0.81 5.55 14.93
C THR A 124 0.07 6.00 16.09
N ASP A 125 1.00 5.15 16.52
CA ASP A 125 1.89 5.44 17.66
C ASP A 125 2.76 6.67 17.42
N ASP A 126 3.14 6.89 16.17
CA ASP A 126 4.11 7.87 15.70
C ASP A 126 3.46 9.12 15.09
N ALA A 127 2.28 9.00 14.48
CA ALA A 127 1.64 10.09 13.77
C ALA A 127 0.09 10.07 13.84
N LEU A 128 -0.50 11.23 13.57
CA LEU A 128 -1.94 11.40 13.34
C LEU A 128 -2.14 11.96 11.94
N LEU A 129 -2.81 11.20 11.08
CA LEU A 129 -3.23 11.65 9.77
C LEU A 129 -4.68 12.12 9.83
N ILE A 130 -4.94 13.32 9.34
CA ILE A 130 -6.30 13.83 9.08
C ILE A 130 -6.33 14.33 7.65
N VAL A 131 -7.14 13.71 6.82
CA VAL A 131 -7.26 14.08 5.41
C VAL A 131 -8.71 14.01 4.96
N HIS A 132 -9.09 14.87 4.00
CA HIS A 132 -10.38 14.74 3.35
C HIS A 132 -10.42 13.44 2.53
N LYS A 133 -11.53 12.70 2.59
CA LYS A 133 -11.75 11.41 1.92
C LYS A 133 -11.35 11.46 0.44
N ASP A 134 -11.80 12.49 -0.29
CA ASP A 134 -11.48 12.67 -1.72
C ASP A 134 -9.98 12.87 -2.02
N ARG A 135 -9.18 13.22 -1.02
CA ARG A 135 -7.73 13.48 -1.16
C ARG A 135 -6.87 12.38 -0.54
N ALA A 136 -7.45 11.26 -0.11
CA ALA A 136 -6.72 10.17 0.53
C ALA A 136 -5.55 9.62 -0.33
N GLN A 137 -5.68 9.66 -1.66
CA GLN A 137 -4.63 9.25 -2.59
C GLN A 137 -3.41 10.18 -2.61
N GLU A 138 -3.56 11.41 -2.10
CA GLU A 138 -2.49 12.40 -2.06
C GLU A 138 -1.56 12.24 -0.84
N VAL A 139 -1.79 11.25 0.03
CA VAL A 139 -0.94 10.98 1.21
C VAL A 139 0.52 10.76 0.80
N LYS A 140 0.80 10.25 -0.41
CA LYS A 140 2.16 10.18 -0.95
C LYS A 140 2.92 11.51 -0.95
N LYS A 141 2.23 12.65 -1.12
CA LYS A 141 2.85 13.98 -1.05
C LYS A 141 3.34 14.30 0.36
N VAL A 142 2.65 13.79 1.39
CA VAL A 142 3.07 13.93 2.78
C VAL A 142 4.30 13.07 3.03
N VAL A 143 4.33 11.83 2.53
CA VAL A 143 5.50 10.94 2.60
C VAL A 143 6.72 11.59 1.94
N GLU A 144 6.56 12.14 0.74
CA GLU A 144 7.62 12.88 0.03
C GLU A 144 8.12 14.08 0.83
N LYS A 145 7.21 14.81 1.49
CA LYS A 145 7.55 15.95 2.33
C LYS A 145 8.31 15.53 3.59
N LEU A 146 7.90 14.47 4.27
CA LEU A 146 8.59 13.92 5.44
C LEU A 146 10.03 13.46 5.08
N LYS A 147 10.21 12.81 3.93
CA LYS A 147 11.55 12.48 3.39
C LYS A 147 12.41 13.72 3.18
N ALA A 148 11.85 14.76 2.56
CA ALA A 148 12.56 16.00 2.31
C ALA A 148 12.94 16.74 3.62
N ASP A 149 12.15 16.56 4.66
CA ASP A 149 12.38 17.15 5.99
C ASP A 149 13.24 16.25 6.90
N HIS A 150 13.79 15.15 6.37
CA HIS A 150 14.60 14.18 7.12
C HIS A 150 13.89 13.59 8.35
N ARG A 151 12.58 13.39 8.24
CA ARG A 151 11.74 12.73 9.25
C ARG A 151 11.56 11.26 8.98
N ASP A 152 12.69 10.56 8.82
CA ASP A 152 12.73 9.12 8.54
C ASP A 152 12.17 8.28 9.70
N ASP A 153 12.03 8.89 10.89
CA ASP A 153 11.38 8.31 12.06
C ASP A 153 9.85 8.15 11.92
N LEU A 154 9.24 8.79 10.91
CA LEU A 154 7.79 8.80 10.64
C LEU A 154 7.42 8.23 9.27
N LEU A 155 8.31 7.48 8.62
CA LEU A 155 8.15 6.95 7.26
C LEU A 155 7.94 5.43 7.23
#